data_AF-A0A1B2HLW9-F1
#
_entry.id   AF-A0A1B2HLW9-F1
#
_cell.length_a   1.000
_cell.length_b   1.000
_cell.length_c   1.000
_cell.angle_alpha   90.00
_cell.angle_beta   90.00
_cell.angle_gamma   90.00
#
_symmetry.space_group_name_H-M   'P 1'
#
loop_
_entity.id
_entity.type
_entity.pdbx_description
1 polymer ?
#
loop_
_entity_poly.entity_id
_entity_poly.type
_entity_poly.pdbx_seq_one_letter_code
_entity_poly.pdbx_strand_id
1 'polypeptide(L)'
;MGDLPHRVPNDPRYFTADVHVTPDGRARVGGHHYTPAEYADMLRRSGYDGSKPVRLIGCDAGSNDFAKQLSKHLDAPVLAPTKPAWTDANGRVFTSDAEIRPDGTRQPKIPPNGEWETHHPDGSKTKTGDDGYAPDSDRHTDGTDTDGAKDRGTDDTDSTANDNGTTRDGEDADESPKAPSASDQPVDHPKHLPDPAVDPGPAPDVRDPDFDQDRSRGSLVEEIDPNDTSRVTLKDGLIHTVDGKPVKEYIQDLSRQRAEYHAANKLPGDGPCSAVAMDLKTGKITEGVNGGTTDLIDPENVHPLLRENYKGMGDWQHPVMKNDTDMQQKPVLGENGKALKDADGKVVTEPWIMQGQAHHDEPLRHAEVKAVNELLWARQREFDAQWKAEHGPGSVPPALGREALQEMRFDPRWTQDMMQKKVVTAPVGSDAPACANCNTLLRDVPSYTGRIQYSPFDHRSKGSFIPPATE
;
A
#
# COMPACT_ATOMS: atom_id res chain seq x y z
N MET A 1 2.48 6.66 -10.56
CA MET A 1 3.11 7.20 -11.80
C MET A 1 3.82 6.10 -12.62
N GLY A 2 3.19 4.93 -12.83
CA GLY A 2 3.89 3.68 -13.18
C GLY A 2 4.09 3.32 -14.67
N ASP A 3 3.66 4.14 -15.63
CA ASP A 3 3.85 3.88 -17.07
C ASP A 3 4.06 5.16 -17.91
N LEU A 4 3.84 6.34 -17.32
CA LEU A 4 3.81 7.61 -18.05
C LEU A 4 5.20 8.16 -18.44
N PRO A 5 6.26 8.02 -17.62
CA PRO A 5 7.59 8.52 -18.00
C PRO A 5 8.18 7.84 -19.25
N HIS A 6 7.81 6.58 -19.52
CA HIS A 6 8.28 5.84 -20.71
C HIS A 6 7.57 6.23 -22.01
N ARG A 7 6.38 6.85 -21.91
CA ARG A 7 5.61 7.28 -23.08
C ARG A 7 6.08 8.62 -23.64
N VAL A 8 6.71 9.47 -22.83
CA VAL A 8 7.16 10.80 -23.26
C VAL A 8 8.48 10.67 -24.03
N PRO A 9 8.54 11.07 -25.31
CA PRO A 9 9.79 11.05 -26.07
C PRO A 9 10.85 11.96 -25.43
N ASN A 10 12.10 11.47 -25.43
CA ASN A 10 13.24 12.26 -25.01
C ASN A 10 13.42 13.48 -25.93
N ASP A 11 13.43 14.68 -25.37
CA ASP A 11 13.76 15.90 -26.10
C ASP A 11 15.22 16.28 -25.82
N PRO A 12 16.13 16.19 -26.80
CA PRO A 12 17.55 16.41 -26.58
C PRO A 12 17.89 17.85 -26.18
N ARG A 13 16.98 18.82 -26.30
CA ARG A 13 17.18 20.22 -25.89
C ARG A 13 17.00 20.41 -24.38
N TYR A 14 16.32 19.49 -23.70
CA TYR A 14 15.96 19.61 -22.29
C TYR A 14 16.46 18.41 -21.48
N PHE A 15 16.68 18.63 -20.19
CA PHE A 15 16.62 17.57 -19.21
C PHE A 15 15.14 17.42 -18.79
N THR A 16 14.50 16.30 -19.13
CA THR A 16 13.08 16.10 -18.82
C THR A 16 12.91 15.46 -17.45
N ALA A 17 12.13 16.11 -16.60
CA ALA A 17 11.77 15.59 -15.28
C ALA A 17 10.25 15.47 -15.20
N ASP A 18 9.76 14.25 -14.95
CA ASP A 18 8.35 13.95 -14.72
C ASP A 18 8.13 13.80 -13.21
N VAL A 19 7.28 14.64 -12.62
CA VAL A 19 7.09 14.67 -11.18
C VAL A 19 5.72 15.24 -10.83
N HIS A 20 5.14 14.74 -9.75
CA HIS A 20 3.94 15.33 -9.18
C HIS A 20 4.34 16.57 -8.38
N VAL A 21 3.87 17.75 -8.79
CA VAL A 21 4.07 18.98 -8.02
C VAL A 21 2.78 19.28 -7.26
N THR A 22 2.90 19.39 -5.94
CA THR A 22 1.78 19.63 -5.05
C THR A 22 1.36 21.11 -5.08
N PRO A 23 0.12 21.45 -4.71
CA PRO A 23 -0.36 22.84 -4.69
C PRO A 23 0.47 23.79 -3.81
N ASP A 24 1.10 23.28 -2.74
CA ASP A 24 1.98 24.05 -1.85
C ASP A 24 3.41 24.25 -2.39
N GLY A 25 3.68 23.83 -3.64
CA GLY A 25 4.96 24.04 -4.30
C GLY A 25 6.05 23.09 -3.80
N ARG A 26 5.74 21.79 -3.71
CA ARG A 26 6.71 20.72 -3.45
C ARG A 26 6.64 19.64 -4.53
N ALA A 27 7.74 18.93 -4.72
CA ALA A 27 7.79 17.75 -5.60
C ALA A 27 7.52 16.49 -4.79
N ARG A 28 6.63 15.63 -5.25
CA ARG A 28 6.35 14.33 -4.63
C ARG A 28 7.01 13.20 -5.43
N VAL A 29 7.97 12.52 -4.80
CA VAL A 29 8.67 11.37 -5.38
C VAL A 29 8.72 10.25 -4.36
N GLY A 30 8.20 9.07 -4.71
CA GLY A 30 8.19 7.90 -3.81
C GLY A 30 7.46 8.15 -2.47
N GLY A 31 6.40 8.95 -2.47
CA GLY A 31 5.65 9.32 -1.25
C GLY A 31 6.27 10.47 -0.43
N HIS A 32 7.49 10.88 -0.73
CA HIS A 32 8.15 11.99 -0.02
C HIS A 32 7.93 13.33 -0.72
N HIS A 33 7.75 14.39 0.07
CA HIS A 33 7.66 15.77 -0.39
C HIS A 33 9.03 16.45 -0.31
N TYR A 34 9.51 16.93 -1.44
CA TYR A 34 10.77 17.65 -1.59
C TYR A 34 10.51 19.12 -1.85
N THR A 35 11.20 19.98 -1.11
CA THR A 35 11.30 21.39 -1.46
C THR A 35 11.95 21.55 -2.84
N PRO A 36 11.78 22.69 -3.53
CA PRO A 36 12.47 22.95 -4.80
C PRO A 36 14.01 22.80 -4.71
N ALA A 37 14.60 23.12 -3.55
CA ALA A 37 16.03 22.96 -3.30
C ALA A 37 16.43 21.47 -3.24
N GLU A 38 15.71 20.67 -2.44
CA GLU A 38 16.01 19.24 -2.30
C GLU A 38 15.75 18.48 -3.60
N TYR A 39 14.72 18.89 -4.35
CA TYR A 39 14.44 18.35 -5.67
C TYR A 39 15.55 18.72 -6.67
N ALA A 40 16.08 19.94 -6.64
CA ALA A 40 17.22 20.33 -7.46
C ALA A 40 18.45 19.45 -7.21
N ASP A 41 18.73 19.14 -5.94
CA ASP A 41 19.84 18.26 -5.57
C ASP A 41 19.59 16.81 -6.01
N MET A 42 18.33 16.37 -5.99
CA MET A 42 17.96 15.06 -6.52
C MET A 42 18.18 15.00 -8.04
N LEU A 43 17.77 16.02 -8.81
CA LEU A 43 18.02 16.06 -10.26
C LEU A 43 19.52 15.94 -10.57
N ARG A 44 20.37 16.66 -9.83
CA ARG A 44 21.84 16.57 -9.97
C ARG A 44 22.35 15.15 -9.72
N ARG A 45 21.89 14.51 -8.64
CA ARG A 45 22.23 13.11 -8.32
C ARG A 45 21.74 12.13 -9.40
N SER A 46 20.64 12.44 -10.06
CA SER A 46 20.06 11.66 -11.16
C SER A 46 20.70 11.95 -12.52
N GLY A 47 21.79 12.72 -12.58
CA GLY A 47 22.56 12.96 -13.80
C GLY A 47 22.29 14.28 -14.51
N TYR A 48 21.56 15.22 -13.89
CA TYR A 48 21.50 16.58 -14.39
C TYR A 48 22.82 17.31 -14.16
N ASP A 49 23.49 17.71 -15.23
CA ASP A 49 24.82 18.32 -15.22
C ASP A 49 24.81 19.85 -15.41
N GLY A 50 23.63 20.47 -15.48
CA GLY A 50 23.47 21.91 -15.73
C GLY A 50 23.63 22.35 -17.19
N SER A 51 23.90 21.42 -18.13
CA SER A 51 24.17 21.77 -19.53
C SER A 51 22.94 22.17 -20.35
N LYS A 52 21.74 21.86 -19.85
CA LYS A 52 20.46 22.08 -20.55
C LYS A 52 19.41 22.67 -19.62
N PRO A 53 18.42 23.42 -20.16
CA PRO A 53 17.21 23.75 -19.42
C PRO A 53 16.45 22.50 -18.96
N VAL A 54 15.68 22.61 -17.87
CA VAL A 54 14.81 21.54 -17.39
C VAL A 54 13.41 21.69 -18.00
N ARG A 55 12.88 20.61 -18.57
CA ARG A 55 11.46 20.48 -18.94
C ARG A 55 10.76 19.73 -17.82
N LEU A 56 10.01 20.45 -17.00
CA LEU A 56 9.29 19.92 -15.86
C LEU A 56 7.87 19.57 -16.28
N ILE A 57 7.55 18.27 -16.24
CA ILE A 57 6.20 17.78 -16.50
C ILE A 57 5.55 17.46 -15.16
N GLY A 58 4.98 18.49 -14.55
CA GLY A 58 4.27 18.40 -13.28
C GLY A 58 3.13 19.41 -13.24
N CYS A 59 1.98 19.00 -12.71
CA CYS A 59 0.78 19.83 -12.70
C CYS A 59 1.04 21.16 -12.00
N ASP A 60 0.57 22.25 -12.61
CA ASP A 60 0.57 23.59 -12.02
C ASP A 60 1.95 24.12 -11.59
N ALA A 61 3.03 23.48 -12.05
CA ALA A 61 4.38 23.79 -11.60
C ALA A 61 4.85 25.20 -12.02
N GLY A 62 4.26 25.76 -13.08
CA GLY A 62 4.49 27.14 -13.49
C GLY A 62 3.66 28.17 -12.70
N SER A 63 2.56 27.75 -12.08
CA SER A 63 1.61 28.63 -11.37
C SER A 63 1.76 28.62 -9.84
N ASN A 64 2.40 27.61 -9.24
CA ASN A 64 2.59 27.47 -7.79
C ASN A 64 4.00 27.83 -7.27
N ASP A 65 4.73 28.70 -8.00
CA ASP A 65 6.09 29.18 -7.67
C ASP A 65 7.20 28.09 -7.63
N PHE A 66 6.87 26.80 -7.82
CA PHE A 66 7.83 25.69 -7.80
C PHE A 66 8.89 25.82 -8.89
N ALA A 67 8.49 25.98 -10.15
CA ALA A 67 9.42 26.09 -11.28
C ALA A 67 10.37 27.30 -11.15
N LYS A 68 9.86 28.41 -10.60
CA LYS A 68 10.65 29.61 -10.29
C LYS A 68 11.71 29.32 -9.23
N GLN A 69 11.36 28.68 -8.12
CA GLN A 69 12.33 28.34 -7.08
C GLN A 69 13.33 27.30 -7.58
N LEU A 70 12.85 26.29 -8.32
CA LEU A 70 13.70 25.27 -8.92
C LEU A 70 14.73 25.89 -9.89
N SER A 71 14.33 26.85 -10.72
CA SER A 71 15.25 27.54 -11.65
C SER A 71 16.39 28.25 -10.93
N LYS A 72 16.11 28.85 -9.77
CA LYS A 72 17.12 29.49 -8.92
C LYS A 72 18.07 28.48 -8.29
N HIS A 73 17.53 27.36 -7.79
CA HIS A 73 18.34 26.33 -7.15
C HIS A 73 19.22 25.56 -8.14
N LEU A 74 18.76 25.40 -9.39
CA LEU A 74 19.52 24.76 -10.46
C LEU A 74 20.50 25.71 -11.16
N ASP A 75 20.29 27.02 -11.07
CA ASP A 75 20.94 28.04 -11.90
C ASP A 75 20.74 27.77 -13.40
N ALA A 76 19.52 27.34 -13.77
CA ALA A 76 19.15 27.03 -15.15
C ALA A 76 17.66 27.32 -15.41
N PRO A 77 17.26 27.60 -16.67
CA PRO A 77 15.85 27.80 -17.00
C PRO A 77 15.01 26.54 -16.81
N VAL A 78 13.78 26.71 -16.31
CA VAL A 78 12.80 25.63 -16.09
C VAL A 78 11.53 25.93 -16.88
N LEU A 79 11.21 25.06 -17.84
CA LEU A 79 9.97 25.07 -18.61
C LEU A 79 8.90 24.26 -17.86
N ALA A 80 7.74 24.86 -17.58
CA ALA A 80 6.67 24.25 -16.79
C ALA A 80 5.27 24.62 -17.32
N PRO A 81 4.26 23.75 -17.11
CA PRO A 81 2.89 24.04 -17.49
C PRO A 81 2.19 24.91 -16.43
N THR A 82 1.22 25.72 -16.86
CA THR A 82 0.42 26.57 -15.97
C THR A 82 -0.83 25.88 -15.43
N LYS A 83 -1.15 24.68 -15.94
CA LYS A 83 -2.33 23.85 -15.64
C LYS A 83 -1.93 22.38 -15.47
N PRO A 84 -2.85 21.45 -15.14
CA PRO A 84 -2.56 20.02 -15.12
C PRO A 84 -1.94 19.52 -16.43
N ALA A 85 -0.97 18.63 -16.31
CA ALA A 85 -0.16 18.12 -17.42
C ALA A 85 -0.59 16.71 -17.80
N TRP A 86 -0.99 16.55 -19.06
CA TRP A 86 -1.52 15.33 -19.63
C TRP A 86 -0.54 14.73 -20.63
N THR A 87 -0.51 13.40 -20.70
CA THR A 87 0.16 12.68 -21.79
C THR A 87 -0.86 11.80 -22.50
N ASP A 88 -0.97 11.94 -23.82
CA ASP A 88 -1.84 11.06 -24.63
C ASP A 88 -1.19 9.71 -24.95
N ALA A 89 -1.93 8.83 -25.63
CA ALA A 89 -1.45 7.51 -26.05
C ALA A 89 -0.22 7.57 -26.97
N ASN A 90 0.01 8.69 -27.65
CA ASN A 90 1.14 8.91 -28.55
C ASN A 90 2.35 9.56 -27.84
N GLY A 91 2.28 9.76 -26.52
CA GLY A 91 3.37 10.39 -25.77
C GLY A 91 3.40 11.92 -25.88
N ARG A 92 2.40 12.55 -26.49
CA ARG A 92 2.32 14.01 -26.59
C ARG A 92 1.95 14.60 -25.25
N VAL A 93 2.74 15.59 -24.81
CA VAL A 93 2.53 16.28 -23.54
C VAL A 93 1.83 17.61 -23.80
N PHE A 94 0.72 17.81 -23.10
CA PHE A 94 -0.07 19.04 -23.20
C PHE A 94 -0.63 19.41 -21.82
N THR A 95 -1.18 20.61 -21.71
CA THR A 95 -1.70 21.15 -20.47
C THR A 95 -3.12 21.69 -20.68
N SER A 96 -4.04 21.26 -19.83
CA SER A 96 -5.46 21.58 -19.95
C SER A 96 -6.19 21.37 -18.63
N ASP A 97 -7.32 22.07 -18.46
CA ASP A 97 -8.25 21.80 -17.36
C ASP A 97 -8.74 20.34 -17.42
N ALA A 98 -9.04 19.78 -16.25
CA ALA A 98 -9.73 18.50 -16.15
C ALA A 98 -11.26 18.70 -16.22
N GLU A 99 -11.94 17.85 -17.00
CA GLU A 99 -13.38 17.65 -16.93
C GLU A 99 -13.66 16.31 -16.24
N ILE A 100 -14.57 16.31 -15.27
CA ILE A 100 -14.99 15.09 -14.57
C ILE A 100 -16.23 14.54 -15.27
N ARG A 101 -16.13 13.32 -15.79
CA ARG A 101 -17.26 12.60 -16.39
C ARG A 101 -18.25 12.13 -15.32
N PRO A 102 -19.50 11.80 -15.70
CA PRO A 102 -20.51 11.29 -14.74
C PRO A 102 -20.10 10.01 -13.99
N ASP A 103 -19.16 9.25 -14.53
CA ASP A 103 -18.57 8.04 -13.92
C ASP A 103 -17.41 8.36 -12.96
N GLY A 104 -17.12 9.64 -12.71
CA GLY A 104 -16.03 10.10 -11.86
C GLY A 104 -14.67 10.14 -12.55
N THR A 105 -14.56 9.70 -13.81
CA THR A 105 -13.28 9.71 -14.53
C THR A 105 -12.89 11.11 -14.99
N ARG A 106 -11.62 11.48 -14.82
CA ARG A 106 -11.08 12.75 -15.31
C ARG A 106 -10.66 12.60 -16.77
N GLN A 107 -11.05 13.55 -17.60
CA GLN A 107 -10.56 13.69 -18.97
C GLN A 107 -10.02 15.11 -19.18
N PRO A 108 -9.04 15.32 -20.09
CA PRO A 108 -8.62 16.66 -20.43
C PRO A 108 -9.72 17.41 -21.18
N LYS A 109 -9.86 18.71 -20.92
CA LYS A 109 -10.64 19.59 -21.77
C LYS A 109 -9.95 19.76 -23.12
N ILE A 110 -10.68 19.57 -24.22
CA ILE A 110 -10.18 19.69 -25.59
C ILE A 110 -10.98 20.78 -26.35
N PRO A 111 -10.34 21.72 -27.07
CA PRO A 111 -8.89 21.88 -27.23
C PRO A 111 -8.17 22.23 -25.91
N PRO A 112 -6.88 21.83 -25.76
CA PRO A 112 -6.07 22.20 -24.61
C PRO A 112 -6.09 23.71 -24.36
N ASN A 113 -6.20 24.10 -23.09
CA ASN A 113 -6.38 25.51 -22.72
C ASN A 113 -5.43 25.99 -21.61
N GLY A 114 -4.34 25.25 -21.37
CA GLY A 114 -3.24 25.72 -20.53
C GLY A 114 -2.14 26.38 -21.37
N GLU A 115 -1.12 26.87 -20.68
CA GLU A 115 0.03 27.53 -21.29
C GLU A 115 1.32 26.92 -20.75
N TRP A 116 2.43 27.12 -21.46
CA TRP A 116 3.76 26.75 -20.99
C TRP A 116 4.58 28.01 -20.75
N GLU A 117 5.23 28.09 -19.60
CA GLU A 117 6.10 29.20 -19.21
C GLU A 117 7.51 28.69 -18.93
N THR A 118 8.53 29.44 -19.35
CA THR A 118 9.92 29.24 -18.93
C THR A 118 10.27 30.22 -17.83
N HIS A 119 10.68 29.71 -16.67
CA HIS A 119 11.17 30.46 -15.53
C HIS A 119 12.69 30.54 -15.57
N HIS A 120 13.25 31.74 -15.39
CA HIS A 120 14.68 31.99 -15.42
C HIS A 120 15.26 32.19 -14.01
N PRO A 121 16.54 31.85 -13.77
CA PRO A 121 17.19 32.03 -12.46
C PRO A 121 17.17 33.47 -11.93
N ASP A 122 17.13 34.46 -12.82
CA ASP A 122 17.01 35.88 -12.48
C ASP A 122 15.62 36.29 -11.95
N GLY A 123 14.66 35.35 -11.96
CA GLY A 123 13.29 35.55 -11.53
C GLY A 123 12.33 36.05 -12.61
N SER A 124 12.82 36.29 -13.84
CA SER A 124 11.97 36.60 -14.98
C SER A 124 11.26 35.35 -15.50
N LYS A 125 10.18 35.54 -16.26
CA LYS A 125 9.48 34.46 -16.95
C LYS A 125 9.14 34.84 -18.39
N THR A 126 9.18 33.87 -19.28
CA THR A 126 8.83 34.02 -20.69
C THR A 126 7.76 33.01 -21.08
N LYS A 127 6.70 33.46 -21.74
CA LYS A 127 5.68 32.59 -22.31
C LYS A 127 6.26 31.80 -23.49
N THR A 128 6.06 30.48 -23.51
CA THR A 128 6.71 29.57 -24.47
C THR A 128 5.70 28.91 -25.42
N GLY A 129 4.39 29.01 -25.15
CA GLY A 129 3.31 28.57 -26.04
C GLY A 129 1.91 28.89 -25.53
N ASP A 130 0.93 28.96 -26.45
CA ASP A 130 -0.47 29.41 -26.21
C ASP A 130 -1.51 28.36 -26.63
N ASP A 131 -1.06 27.24 -27.22
CA ASP A 131 -1.90 26.16 -27.76
C ASP A 131 -2.06 24.98 -26.79
N GLY A 132 -1.54 25.12 -25.56
CA GLY A 132 -1.54 24.09 -24.52
C GLY A 132 -0.55 22.96 -24.74
N TYR A 133 0.21 22.95 -25.82
CA TYR A 133 1.18 21.89 -26.10
C TYR A 133 2.57 22.24 -25.60
N ALA A 134 3.30 21.23 -25.11
CA ALA A 134 4.72 21.42 -24.82
C ALA A 134 5.44 21.77 -26.15
N PRO A 135 6.46 22.64 -26.14
CA PRO A 135 7.17 23.03 -27.35
C PRO A 135 7.60 21.82 -28.20
N ASP A 136 7.20 21.83 -29.48
CA ASP A 136 7.53 20.81 -30.51
C ASP A 136 6.88 19.42 -30.32
N SER A 137 5.82 19.28 -29.51
CA SER A 137 4.96 18.09 -29.62
C SER A 137 4.28 18.07 -30.99
N ASP A 138 4.29 16.92 -31.67
CA ASP A 138 3.80 16.79 -33.06
C ASP A 138 2.42 17.42 -33.25
N ARG A 139 2.41 18.49 -34.07
CA ARG A 139 1.28 19.38 -34.34
C ARG A 139 0.26 18.82 -35.33
N HIS A 140 0.29 17.53 -35.63
CA HIS A 140 -0.64 16.97 -36.60
C HIS A 140 -2.07 17.04 -36.02
N THR A 141 -2.77 18.07 -36.51
CA THR A 141 -4.22 18.22 -36.50
C THR A 141 -4.79 16.93 -37.09
N ASP A 142 -5.27 16.04 -36.23
CA ASP A 142 -6.31 15.03 -36.44
C ASP A 142 -6.24 14.05 -35.25
N GLY A 143 -6.94 14.39 -34.17
CA GLY A 143 -7.20 13.51 -33.03
C GLY A 143 -6.15 13.58 -31.90
N THR A 144 -6.38 14.45 -30.91
CA THR A 144 -5.90 14.13 -29.55
C THR A 144 -6.70 12.91 -29.11
N ASP A 145 -6.04 11.75 -29.01
CA ASP A 145 -6.68 10.55 -28.51
C ASP A 145 -6.97 10.73 -27.02
N THR A 146 -8.23 10.99 -26.70
CA THR A 146 -8.70 11.16 -25.33
C THR A 146 -8.83 9.82 -24.61
N ASP A 147 -8.92 8.71 -25.35
CA ASP A 147 -9.05 7.37 -24.79
C ASP A 147 -7.67 6.85 -24.41
N GLY A 148 -7.25 7.22 -23.20
CA GLY A 148 -5.96 6.81 -22.63
C GLY A 148 -5.06 7.95 -22.19
N ALA A 149 -5.51 9.21 -22.31
CA ALA A 149 -4.82 10.36 -21.75
C ALA A 149 -4.85 10.29 -20.21
N LYS A 150 -3.67 10.34 -19.58
CA LYS A 150 -3.55 10.33 -18.11
C LYS A 150 -3.00 11.67 -17.61
N ASP A 151 -3.66 12.20 -16.58
CA ASP A 151 -3.19 13.34 -15.81
C ASP A 151 -2.15 12.88 -14.77
N ARG A 152 -1.24 13.78 -14.40
CA ARG A 152 -0.29 13.59 -13.30
C ARG A 152 -0.85 14.00 -11.94
N GLY A 153 -2.06 14.57 -11.92
CA GLY A 153 -2.79 14.98 -10.71
C GLY A 153 -3.57 13.89 -9.98
N THR A 154 -3.47 12.61 -10.39
CA THR A 154 -4.10 11.48 -9.70
C THR A 154 -3.09 10.38 -9.44
N ASP A 155 -2.89 9.99 -8.18
CA ASP A 155 -2.55 8.60 -7.88
C ASP A 155 -3.73 7.73 -8.34
N ASP A 156 -3.44 6.57 -8.94
CA ASP A 156 -4.44 5.57 -9.29
C ASP A 156 -5.10 5.05 -7.99
N THR A 157 -6.10 5.77 -7.47
CA THR A 157 -7.23 5.34 -6.62
C THR A 157 -7.90 6.58 -6.04
N ASP A 158 -9.04 7.02 -6.58
CA ASP A 158 -10.32 7.03 -5.85
C ASP A 158 -11.39 7.70 -6.73
N SER A 159 -12.53 7.04 -6.89
CA SER A 159 -13.70 7.63 -7.54
C SER A 159 -14.95 7.26 -6.75
N THR A 160 -15.17 7.98 -5.65
CA THR A 160 -16.47 8.30 -5.03
C THR A 160 -16.27 9.54 -4.16
N ALA A 161 -17.12 10.54 -3.99
CA ALA A 161 -18.26 11.11 -4.70
C ALA A 161 -18.58 12.44 -3.95
N ASN A 162 -19.12 13.44 -4.65
CA ASN A 162 -19.88 14.58 -4.11
C ASN A 162 -19.22 15.50 -3.06
N ASP A 163 -18.59 16.57 -3.56
CA ASP A 163 -18.45 17.84 -2.84
C ASP A 163 -19.79 18.59 -2.85
N ASN A 164 -20.30 18.89 -1.65
CA ASN A 164 -21.25 19.97 -1.44
C ASN A 164 -20.76 20.83 -0.28
N GLY A 165 -19.73 21.63 -0.57
CA GLY A 165 -19.46 22.96 -0.05
C GLY A 165 -19.75 23.20 1.43
N THR A 166 -18.69 23.29 2.24
CA THR A 166 -18.42 24.51 3.01
C THR A 166 -17.02 24.45 3.61
N THR A 167 -16.22 25.44 3.23
CA THR A 167 -14.91 25.81 3.77
C THR A 167 -14.84 25.75 5.29
N ARG A 168 -13.90 24.98 5.84
CA ARG A 168 -13.14 25.35 7.04
C ARG A 168 -11.73 24.76 6.96
N ASP A 169 -10.77 25.66 7.12
CA ASP A 169 -9.34 25.41 7.26
C ASP A 169 -9.06 24.31 8.28
N GLY A 170 -8.38 23.27 7.84
CA GLY A 170 -7.82 22.19 8.64
C GLY A 170 -6.69 21.58 7.85
N GLU A 171 -5.51 21.51 8.48
CA GLU A 171 -4.26 20.99 7.93
C GLU A 171 -4.47 19.56 7.40
N ASP A 172 -4.31 19.35 6.09
CA ASP A 172 -4.29 18.01 5.49
C ASP A 172 -3.00 17.30 5.92
N ALA A 173 -3.04 16.69 7.11
CA ALA A 173 -2.16 15.61 7.47
C ALA A 173 -2.40 14.46 6.49
N ASP A 174 -1.41 14.20 5.63
CA ASP A 174 -1.15 12.96 4.89
C ASP A 174 -2.00 11.78 5.44
N GLU A 175 -3.17 11.53 4.83
CA GLU A 175 -4.08 10.53 5.36
C GLU A 175 -3.43 9.15 5.20
N SER A 176 -2.93 8.62 6.32
CA SER A 176 -2.55 7.22 6.44
C SER A 176 -3.68 6.38 5.84
N PRO A 177 -3.37 5.43 4.95
CA PRO A 177 -4.39 4.79 4.15
C PRO A 177 -5.45 4.12 5.03
N LYS A 178 -6.69 4.60 4.88
CA LYS A 178 -7.83 4.18 5.67
C LYS A 178 -8.34 2.82 5.18
N ALA A 179 -8.74 1.95 6.11
CA ALA A 179 -9.45 0.73 5.74
C ALA A 179 -10.79 1.08 5.06
N PRO A 180 -11.33 0.25 4.15
CA PRO A 180 -12.63 0.52 3.51
C PRO A 180 -13.82 0.66 4.47
N SER A 181 -13.69 0.10 5.67
CA SER A 181 -14.71 0.20 6.73
C SER A 181 -14.54 1.39 7.65
N ALA A 182 -13.42 2.10 7.56
CA ALA A 182 -13.13 3.26 8.41
C ALA A 182 -14.12 4.39 8.11
N SER A 183 -14.53 5.11 9.15
CA SER A 183 -15.22 6.39 9.03
C SER A 183 -14.23 7.55 9.16
N ASP A 184 -14.71 8.77 8.97
CA ASP A 184 -13.93 9.98 9.24
C ASP A 184 -13.86 10.33 10.74
N GLN A 185 -14.40 9.48 11.61
CA GLN A 185 -14.32 9.68 13.05
C GLN A 185 -13.13 8.90 13.61
N PRO A 186 -12.18 9.58 14.27
CA PRO A 186 -11.09 8.89 14.94
C PRO A 186 -11.61 8.10 16.14
N VAL A 187 -10.83 7.12 16.58
CA VAL A 187 -11.11 6.42 17.84
C VAL A 187 -10.79 7.32 19.04
N ASP A 188 -11.49 7.10 20.15
CA ASP A 188 -11.23 7.84 21.40
C ASP A 188 -9.86 7.49 22.01
N HIS A 189 -9.43 6.24 21.82
CA HIS A 189 -8.22 5.68 22.40
C HIS A 189 -7.45 4.89 21.33
N PRO A 190 -6.62 5.57 20.51
CA PRO A 190 -5.83 4.91 19.47
C PRO A 190 -4.84 3.92 20.09
N LYS A 191 -4.64 2.80 19.40
CA LYS A 191 -3.66 1.80 19.82
C LYS A 191 -2.26 2.39 19.67
N HIS A 192 -1.55 2.53 20.79
CA HIS A 192 -0.18 3.01 20.78
C HIS A 192 0.78 1.85 20.51
N LEU A 193 1.62 2.00 19.48
CA LEU A 193 2.76 1.13 19.24
C LEU A 193 4.02 1.83 19.81
N PRO A 194 4.81 1.17 20.67
CA PRO A 194 6.03 1.76 21.20
C PRO A 194 7.02 2.10 20.09
N ASP A 195 7.66 3.27 20.21
CA ASP A 195 8.78 3.68 19.36
C ASP A 195 10.10 3.68 20.17
N PRO A 196 11.23 3.27 19.57
CA PRO A 196 11.34 2.75 18.20
C PRO A 196 10.89 1.28 18.08
N ALA A 197 10.69 0.86 16.84
CA ALA A 197 10.69 -0.55 16.46
C ALA A 197 11.90 -1.31 17.03
N VAL A 198 11.67 -2.51 17.52
CA VAL A 198 12.72 -3.43 17.95
C VAL A 198 12.69 -4.68 17.07
N ASP A 199 13.83 -5.02 16.47
CA ASP A 199 13.98 -6.29 15.76
C ASP A 199 14.00 -7.43 16.81
N PRO A 200 13.05 -8.37 16.77
CA PRO A 200 13.00 -9.50 17.70
C PRO A 200 14.07 -10.57 17.43
N GLY A 201 14.98 -10.33 16.48
CA GLY A 201 16.01 -11.25 16.03
C GLY A 201 15.50 -12.23 14.96
N PRO A 202 16.36 -13.17 14.53
CA PRO A 202 16.00 -14.18 13.54
C PRO A 202 14.77 -14.97 13.95
N ALA A 203 13.92 -15.32 12.97
CA ALA A 203 12.79 -16.20 13.20
C ALA A 203 13.29 -17.58 13.68
N PRO A 204 12.65 -18.19 14.70
CA PRO A 204 12.93 -19.57 15.10
C PRO A 204 12.79 -20.53 13.91
N ASP A 205 13.71 -21.49 13.76
CA ASP A 205 13.71 -22.43 12.64
C ASP A 205 12.96 -23.72 12.98
N VAL A 206 11.90 -24.05 12.23
CA VAL A 206 11.09 -25.26 12.47
C VAL A 206 11.86 -26.57 12.25
N ARG A 207 13.04 -26.49 11.63
CA ARG A 207 13.92 -27.63 11.35
C ARG A 207 14.89 -27.89 12.51
N ASP A 208 14.97 -26.98 13.49
CA ASP A 208 15.76 -27.18 14.70
C ASP A 208 15.15 -28.34 15.53
N PRO A 209 15.95 -29.36 15.93
CA PRO A 209 15.47 -30.44 16.80
C PRO A 209 14.86 -29.98 18.12
N ASP A 210 15.30 -28.82 18.64
CA ASP A 210 14.83 -28.24 19.89
C ASP A 210 13.74 -27.16 19.65
N PHE A 211 13.23 -27.05 18.42
CA PHE A 211 12.17 -26.11 18.07
C PHE A 211 10.91 -26.34 18.91
N ASP A 212 10.46 -25.28 19.57
CA ASP A 212 9.14 -25.19 20.19
C ASP A 212 8.36 -24.04 19.54
N GLN A 213 7.10 -24.28 19.23
CA GLN A 213 6.28 -23.32 18.51
C GLN A 213 5.85 -22.19 19.45
N ASP A 214 6.57 -21.07 19.38
CA ASP A 214 6.11 -19.80 19.90
C ASP A 214 4.95 -19.29 19.03
N ARG A 215 3.78 -19.14 19.65
CA ARG A 215 2.58 -18.62 18.99
C ARG A 215 2.53 -17.11 18.97
N SER A 216 3.41 -16.39 19.66
CA SER A 216 3.44 -14.92 19.65
C SER A 216 4.10 -14.36 18.39
N ARG A 217 4.89 -15.16 17.65
CA ARG A 217 5.62 -14.73 16.45
C ARG A 217 5.61 -15.80 15.35
N GLY A 218 6.28 -15.54 14.24
CA GLY A 218 6.41 -16.49 13.14
C GLY A 218 7.69 -17.34 13.24
N SER A 219 7.81 -18.35 12.38
CA SER A 219 8.96 -19.26 12.34
C SER A 219 9.47 -19.44 10.91
N LEU A 220 10.77 -19.64 10.72
CA LEU A 220 11.38 -20.00 9.44
C LEU A 220 11.05 -21.46 9.10
N VAL A 221 10.52 -21.70 7.89
CA VAL A 221 10.16 -23.03 7.40
C VAL A 221 11.21 -23.59 6.44
N GLU A 222 11.58 -22.78 5.45
CA GLU A 222 12.52 -23.16 4.41
C GLU A 222 13.25 -21.90 3.90
N GLU A 223 14.43 -22.10 3.33
CA GLU A 223 15.15 -21.08 2.60
C GLU A 223 15.58 -21.66 1.26
N ILE A 224 15.19 -20.98 0.18
CA ILE A 224 15.52 -21.35 -1.19
C ILE A 224 16.55 -20.35 -1.70
N ASP A 225 17.73 -20.81 -2.10
CA ASP A 225 18.71 -19.93 -2.73
C ASP A 225 18.18 -19.42 -4.09
N PRO A 226 17.95 -18.11 -4.27
CA PRO A 226 17.49 -17.57 -5.55
C PRO A 226 18.46 -17.82 -6.71
N ASN A 227 19.72 -18.16 -6.42
CA ASN A 227 20.75 -18.47 -7.40
C ASN A 227 20.84 -19.98 -7.74
N ASP A 228 20.10 -20.84 -7.06
CA ASP A 228 20.03 -22.26 -7.39
C ASP A 228 19.17 -22.47 -8.64
N THR A 229 19.79 -22.31 -9.81
CA THR A 229 19.12 -22.48 -11.11
C THR A 229 18.63 -23.91 -11.38
N SER A 230 18.98 -24.88 -10.52
CA SER A 230 18.44 -26.24 -10.64
C SER A 230 17.03 -26.35 -10.06
N ARG A 231 16.68 -25.48 -9.10
CA ARG A 231 15.38 -25.43 -8.44
C ARG A 231 14.55 -24.22 -8.88
N VAL A 232 15.20 -23.07 -9.13
CA VAL A 232 14.53 -21.77 -9.26
C VAL A 232 14.61 -21.22 -10.68
N THR A 233 13.52 -20.59 -11.13
CA THR A 233 13.58 -19.61 -12.23
C THR A 233 13.15 -18.25 -11.73
N LEU A 234 13.76 -17.20 -12.28
CA LEU A 234 13.47 -15.81 -11.93
C LEU A 234 12.70 -15.10 -13.06
N LYS A 235 11.81 -14.20 -12.69
CA LYS A 235 11.14 -13.22 -13.56
C LYS A 235 11.28 -11.85 -12.90
N ASP A 236 11.83 -10.88 -13.62
CA ASP A 236 12.09 -9.52 -13.10
C ASP A 236 12.90 -9.49 -11.79
N GLY A 237 13.80 -10.45 -11.63
CA GLY A 237 14.66 -10.57 -10.45
C GLY A 237 13.93 -11.06 -9.18
N LEU A 238 12.75 -11.67 -9.33
CA LEU A 238 11.97 -12.35 -8.30
C LEU A 238 11.78 -13.83 -8.65
N ILE A 239 11.69 -14.68 -7.64
CA ILE A 239 11.43 -16.11 -7.81
C ILE A 239 10.06 -16.30 -8.46
N HIS A 240 10.05 -16.99 -9.60
CA HIS A 240 8.86 -17.24 -10.42
C HIS A 240 8.42 -18.71 -10.38
N THR A 241 9.37 -19.64 -10.34
CA THR A 241 9.11 -21.06 -10.13
C THR A 241 10.07 -21.66 -9.12
N VAL A 242 9.63 -22.69 -8.40
CA VAL A 242 10.44 -23.54 -7.52
C VAL A 242 10.16 -25.00 -7.86
N ASP A 243 11.21 -25.81 -8.05
CA ASP A 243 11.13 -27.24 -8.38
C ASP A 243 10.22 -27.53 -9.59
N GLY A 244 10.27 -26.64 -10.59
CA GLY A 244 9.46 -26.71 -11.82
C GLY A 244 8.00 -26.31 -11.67
N LYS A 245 7.56 -25.87 -10.48
CA LYS A 245 6.20 -25.40 -10.21
C LYS A 245 6.14 -23.87 -10.14
N PRO A 246 5.07 -23.21 -10.61
CA PRO A 246 4.81 -21.81 -10.29
C PRO A 246 4.85 -21.58 -8.78
N VAL A 247 5.43 -20.46 -8.33
CA VAL A 247 5.57 -20.19 -6.89
C VAL A 247 4.24 -20.27 -6.14
N LYS A 248 3.16 -19.80 -6.76
CA LYS A 248 1.81 -19.95 -6.20
C LYS A 248 1.49 -21.41 -5.86
N GLU A 249 1.67 -22.33 -6.79
CA GLU A 249 1.39 -23.75 -6.57
C GLU A 249 2.30 -24.33 -5.48
N TYR A 250 3.60 -23.99 -5.53
CA TYR A 250 4.57 -24.44 -4.53
C TYR A 250 4.19 -24.00 -3.10
N ILE A 251 3.87 -22.72 -2.92
CA ILE A 251 3.47 -22.17 -1.63
C ILE A 251 2.11 -22.69 -1.17
N GLN A 252 1.15 -22.90 -2.08
CA GLN A 252 -0.14 -23.49 -1.73
C GLN A 252 0.01 -24.95 -1.25
N ASP A 253 0.86 -25.72 -1.91
CA ASP A 253 1.16 -27.10 -1.50
C ASP A 253 1.86 -27.15 -0.14
N LEU A 254 2.83 -26.27 0.09
CA LEU A 254 3.53 -26.16 1.38
C LEU A 254 2.55 -25.72 2.48
N SER A 255 1.76 -24.68 2.24
CA SER A 255 0.79 -24.15 3.22
C SER A 255 -0.25 -25.19 3.63
N ARG A 256 -0.72 -26.00 2.68
CA ARG A 256 -1.65 -27.11 2.98
C ARG A 256 -1.01 -28.15 3.89
N GLN A 257 0.23 -28.56 3.59
CA GLN A 257 0.98 -29.50 4.43
C GLN A 257 1.22 -28.94 5.84
N ARG A 258 1.61 -27.66 5.93
CA ARG A 258 1.79 -26.99 7.23
C ARG A 258 0.47 -26.90 8.01
N ALA A 259 -0.63 -26.57 7.35
CA ALA A 259 -1.95 -26.51 7.99
C ALA A 259 -2.41 -27.86 8.54
N GLU A 260 -2.18 -28.95 7.80
CA GLU A 260 -2.45 -30.32 8.26
C GLU A 260 -1.58 -30.69 9.48
N TYR A 261 -0.30 -30.33 9.46
CA TYR A 261 0.59 -30.50 10.60
C TYR A 261 0.09 -29.73 11.84
N HIS A 262 -0.26 -28.45 11.69
CA HIS A 262 -0.77 -27.65 12.81
C HIS A 262 -2.14 -28.13 13.30
N ALA A 263 -3.00 -28.62 12.41
CA ALA A 263 -4.28 -29.22 12.81
C ALA A 263 -4.07 -30.44 13.72
N ALA A 264 -3.09 -31.29 13.41
CA ALA A 264 -2.74 -32.45 14.23
C ALA A 264 -2.12 -32.08 15.58
N ASN A 265 -1.49 -30.89 15.68
CA ASN A 265 -0.79 -30.40 16.88
C ASN A 265 -1.49 -29.21 17.54
N LYS A 266 -2.78 -29.02 17.25
CA LYS A 266 -3.55 -27.87 17.69
C LYS A 266 -3.73 -27.88 19.21
N LEU A 267 -3.43 -26.75 19.87
CA LEU A 267 -3.66 -26.60 21.30
C LEU A 267 -5.07 -26.03 21.58
N PRO A 268 -5.65 -26.32 22.76
CA PRO A 268 -6.89 -25.69 23.19
C PRO A 268 -6.75 -24.16 23.22
N GLY A 269 -7.65 -23.46 22.52
CA GLY A 269 -7.65 -22.00 22.46
C GLY A 269 -6.95 -21.41 21.23
N ASP A 270 -6.21 -22.22 20.47
CA ASP A 270 -5.62 -21.80 19.20
C ASP A 270 -6.69 -21.33 18.22
N GLY A 271 -6.39 -20.23 17.51
CA GLY A 271 -7.24 -19.77 16.44
C GLY A 271 -7.26 -20.75 15.24
N PRO A 272 -8.10 -20.48 14.24
CA PRO A 272 -8.43 -21.47 13.23
C PRO A 272 -7.50 -21.50 12.00
N CYS A 273 -6.41 -20.72 11.98
CA CYS A 273 -5.57 -20.59 10.78
C CYS A 273 -4.08 -20.79 11.07
N SER A 274 -3.37 -21.24 10.04
CA SER A 274 -1.93 -21.08 9.86
C SER A 274 -1.71 -20.42 8.51
N ALA A 275 -0.53 -19.84 8.29
CA ALA A 275 -0.19 -19.20 7.02
C ALA A 275 1.28 -19.39 6.74
N VAL A 276 1.61 -19.67 5.49
CA VAL A 276 2.99 -19.60 5.01
C VAL A 276 3.13 -18.33 4.18
N ALA A 277 4.25 -17.65 4.34
CA ALA A 277 4.65 -16.51 3.53
C ALA A 277 6.03 -16.74 2.92
N MET A 278 6.25 -16.21 1.72
CA MET A 278 7.52 -16.24 1.02
C MET A 278 7.93 -14.83 0.60
N ASP A 279 9.19 -14.49 0.80
CA ASP A 279 9.82 -13.35 0.15
C ASP A 279 10.41 -13.84 -1.18
N LEU A 280 9.83 -13.38 -2.30
CA LEU A 280 10.23 -13.81 -3.63
C LEU A 280 11.61 -13.28 -4.02
N LYS A 281 12.14 -12.27 -3.33
CA LYS A 281 13.48 -11.76 -3.59
C LYS A 281 14.55 -12.65 -2.97
N THR A 282 14.34 -13.01 -1.70
CA THR A 282 15.36 -13.68 -0.88
C THR A 282 15.18 -15.19 -0.85
N GLY A 283 14.00 -15.69 -1.21
CA GLY A 283 13.64 -17.11 -1.14
C GLY A 283 13.41 -17.63 0.27
N LYS A 284 13.34 -16.74 1.28
CA LYS A 284 12.96 -17.12 2.64
C LYS A 284 11.48 -17.42 2.73
N ILE A 285 11.15 -18.49 3.44
CA ILE A 285 9.78 -18.93 3.67
C ILE A 285 9.57 -19.04 5.17
N THR A 286 8.59 -18.31 5.68
CA THR A 286 8.20 -18.31 7.09
C THR A 286 6.76 -18.75 7.23
N GLU A 287 6.37 -19.17 8.42
CA GLU A 287 4.98 -19.40 8.77
C GLU A 287 4.58 -18.66 10.03
N GLY A 288 3.26 -18.53 10.20
CA GLY A 288 2.64 -18.17 11.46
C GLY A 288 1.50 -19.12 11.77
N VAL A 289 1.15 -19.20 13.05
CA VAL A 289 0.01 -19.96 13.55
C VAL A 289 -0.85 -19.03 14.40
N ASN A 290 -2.17 -19.10 14.22
CA ASN A 290 -3.07 -18.36 15.10
C ASN A 290 -2.98 -18.94 16.51
N GLY A 291 -2.50 -18.13 17.45
CA GLY A 291 -2.48 -18.52 18.86
C GLY A 291 -3.79 -18.20 19.57
N GLY A 292 -3.74 -18.27 20.90
CA GLY A 292 -4.76 -17.78 21.82
C GLY A 292 -4.92 -16.25 21.78
N THR A 293 -5.73 -15.71 22.68
CA THR A 293 -6.02 -14.26 22.72
C THR A 293 -4.85 -13.41 23.23
N THR A 294 -3.86 -14.04 23.87
CA THR A 294 -2.66 -13.39 24.42
C THR A 294 -1.42 -13.62 23.56
N ASP A 295 -1.51 -14.48 22.54
CA ASP A 295 -0.38 -14.84 21.68
C ASP A 295 -0.23 -13.83 20.55
N LEU A 296 0.05 -12.59 20.94
CA LEU A 296 0.19 -11.44 20.06
C LEU A 296 1.66 -11.24 19.72
N ILE A 297 1.95 -10.78 18.51
CA ILE A 297 3.24 -10.12 18.26
C ILE A 297 3.34 -8.95 19.24
N ASP A 298 4.43 -8.86 19.98
CA ASP A 298 4.68 -7.71 20.85
C ASP A 298 4.59 -6.42 20.00
N PRO A 299 3.81 -5.40 20.40
CA PRO A 299 3.75 -4.12 19.71
C PRO A 299 5.12 -3.50 19.36
N GLU A 300 6.17 -3.74 20.15
CA GLU A 300 7.53 -3.28 19.85
C GLU A 300 8.22 -4.07 18.72
N ASN A 301 7.76 -5.30 18.45
CA ASN A 301 8.31 -6.22 17.46
C ASN A 301 7.58 -6.19 16.10
N VAL A 302 6.58 -5.32 15.93
CA VAL A 302 5.92 -5.13 14.63
C VAL A 302 6.85 -4.37 13.70
N HIS A 303 7.06 -4.85 12.47
CA HIS A 303 7.93 -4.18 11.50
C HIS A 303 7.37 -2.78 11.13
N PRO A 304 8.22 -1.74 10.93
CA PRO A 304 7.77 -0.38 10.61
C PRO A 304 6.74 -0.28 9.46
N LEU A 305 6.94 -1.03 8.37
CA LEU A 305 5.98 -1.06 7.24
C LEU A 305 4.60 -1.58 7.65
N LEU A 306 4.53 -2.54 8.58
CA LEU A 306 3.25 -3.02 9.11
C LEU A 306 2.68 -2.04 10.15
N ARG A 307 3.51 -1.33 10.92
CA ARG A 307 3.03 -0.28 11.84
C ARG A 307 2.28 0.81 11.12
N GLU A 308 2.77 1.25 9.97
CA GLU A 308 2.12 2.26 9.14
C GLU A 308 0.70 1.81 8.73
N ASN A 309 0.57 0.56 8.22
CA ASN A 309 -0.71 -0.04 7.90
C ASN A 309 -1.60 -0.22 9.14
N TYR A 310 -1.02 -0.61 10.27
CA TYR A 310 -1.72 -0.81 11.54
C TYR A 310 -2.33 0.50 12.02
N LYS A 311 -1.60 1.61 11.91
CA LYS A 311 -2.07 2.95 12.27
C LYS A 311 -3.21 3.42 11.35
N GLY A 312 -3.11 3.18 10.04
CA GLY A 312 -4.17 3.48 9.07
C GLY A 312 -5.50 2.78 9.34
N MET A 313 -5.50 1.71 10.15
CA MET A 313 -6.70 1.07 10.70
C MET A 313 -6.98 1.53 12.14
N GLY A 314 -5.96 1.52 12.99
CA GLY A 314 -6.05 1.70 14.43
C GLY A 314 -6.53 3.08 14.88
N ASP A 315 -6.36 4.09 14.02
CA ASP A 315 -6.73 5.47 14.32
C ASP A 315 -8.21 5.78 14.11
N TRP A 316 -8.95 4.89 13.42
CA TRP A 316 -10.31 5.20 12.94
C TRP A 316 -11.39 4.29 13.52
N GLN A 317 -12.60 4.84 13.62
CA GLN A 317 -13.79 4.05 13.93
C GLN A 317 -14.22 3.25 12.70
N HIS A 318 -14.72 2.04 12.92
CA HIS A 318 -15.21 1.15 11.85
C HIS A 318 -16.67 0.77 12.11
N PRO A 319 -17.63 1.55 11.58
CA PRO A 319 -19.06 1.21 11.65
C PRO A 319 -19.38 -0.08 10.92
N VAL A 320 -20.13 -0.97 11.57
CA VAL A 320 -20.69 -2.17 10.92
C VAL A 320 -22.02 -1.81 10.30
N MET A 321 -22.11 -1.82 8.98
CA MET A 321 -23.28 -1.32 8.25
C MET A 321 -24.31 -2.44 7.99
N LYS A 322 -25.59 -2.15 8.26
CA LYS A 322 -26.72 -3.04 7.95
C LYS A 322 -27.18 -2.89 6.49
N ASN A 323 -27.11 -1.67 5.97
CA ASN A 323 -27.35 -1.26 4.59
C ASN A 323 -26.55 0.03 4.34
N ASP A 324 -26.70 0.67 3.17
CA ASP A 324 -25.91 1.85 2.78
C ASP A 324 -26.08 3.06 3.72
N THR A 325 -27.17 3.14 4.48
CA THR A 325 -27.49 4.30 5.34
C THR A 325 -27.50 3.98 6.83
N ASP A 326 -27.83 2.75 7.20
CA ASP A 326 -28.09 2.36 8.58
C ASP A 326 -26.96 1.49 9.14
N MET A 327 -26.46 1.84 10.31
CA MET A 327 -25.58 0.98 11.10
C MET A 327 -26.34 -0.20 11.71
N GLN A 328 -25.66 -1.35 11.78
CA GLN A 328 -26.06 -2.45 12.65
C GLN A 328 -26.18 -1.95 14.09
N GLN A 329 -27.09 -2.54 14.85
CA GLN A 329 -27.27 -2.26 16.27
C GLN A 329 -26.84 -3.48 17.06
N LYS A 330 -26.12 -3.27 18.16
CA LYS A 330 -25.75 -4.32 19.12
C LYS A 330 -26.41 -4.04 20.48
N PRO A 331 -26.70 -5.08 21.28
CA PRO A 331 -27.18 -4.88 22.65
C PRO A 331 -26.14 -4.17 23.51
N VAL A 332 -26.58 -3.21 24.32
CA VAL A 332 -25.76 -2.64 25.39
C VAL A 332 -25.66 -3.68 26.51
N LEU A 333 -24.45 -4.09 26.85
CA LEU A 333 -24.22 -5.09 27.90
C LEU A 333 -23.93 -4.39 29.23
N GLY A 334 -24.54 -4.89 30.32
CA GLY A 334 -24.18 -4.48 31.68
C GLY A 334 -22.90 -5.17 32.16
N GLU A 335 -22.43 -4.83 33.37
CA GLU A 335 -21.21 -5.39 33.98
C GLU A 335 -21.20 -6.94 34.06
N ASN A 336 -22.38 -7.56 34.10
CA ASN A 336 -22.54 -9.01 34.11
C ASN A 336 -22.52 -9.67 32.72
N GLY A 337 -22.23 -8.90 31.66
CA GLY A 337 -22.22 -9.35 30.27
C GLY A 337 -23.62 -9.61 29.67
N LYS A 338 -24.71 -9.29 30.38
CA LYS A 338 -26.07 -9.45 29.88
C LYS A 338 -26.60 -8.14 29.28
N ALA A 339 -27.45 -8.27 28.27
CA ALA A 339 -28.11 -7.13 27.65
C ALA A 339 -28.95 -6.35 28.68
N LEU A 340 -28.72 -5.04 28.75
CA LEU A 340 -29.54 -4.12 29.51
C LEU A 340 -30.93 -4.03 28.91
N LYS A 341 -31.92 -3.85 29.78
CA LYS A 341 -33.31 -3.66 29.40
C LYS A 341 -33.80 -2.32 29.92
N ASP A 342 -34.61 -1.63 29.12
CA ASP A 342 -35.30 -0.41 29.53
C ASP A 342 -36.44 -0.72 30.51
N ALA A 343 -37.15 0.33 30.95
CA ALA A 343 -38.27 0.23 31.88
C ALA A 343 -39.42 -0.67 31.38
N ASP A 344 -39.53 -0.84 30.05
CA ASP A 344 -40.54 -1.68 29.40
C ASP A 344 -40.05 -3.12 29.16
N GLY A 345 -38.82 -3.44 29.59
CA GLY A 345 -38.22 -4.76 29.45
C GLY A 345 -37.65 -5.04 28.05
N LYS A 346 -37.55 -4.03 27.18
CA LYS A 346 -36.95 -4.14 25.84
C LYS A 346 -35.44 -3.93 25.93
N VAL A 347 -34.69 -4.69 25.12
CA VAL A 347 -33.23 -4.60 25.08
C VAL A 347 -32.80 -3.22 24.59
N VAL A 348 -31.94 -2.57 25.37
CA VAL A 348 -31.28 -1.33 24.98
C VAL A 348 -30.18 -1.67 23.96
N THR A 349 -30.15 -0.95 22.84
CA THR A 349 -29.17 -1.16 21.77
C THR A 349 -28.42 0.12 21.44
N GLU A 350 -27.23 -0.03 20.91
CA GLU A 350 -26.38 1.05 20.42
C GLU A 350 -25.82 0.72 19.02
N PRO A 351 -25.39 1.73 18.24
CA PRO A 351 -24.70 1.50 16.98
C PRO A 351 -23.49 0.60 17.16
N TRP A 352 -23.34 -0.38 16.27
CA TRP A 352 -22.18 -1.26 16.29
C TRP A 352 -21.01 -0.61 15.57
N ILE A 353 -20.14 0.00 16.35
CA ILE A 353 -18.89 0.61 15.89
C ILE A 353 -17.73 -0.17 16.52
N MET A 354 -16.80 -0.63 15.69
CA MET A 354 -15.54 -1.23 16.14
C MET A 354 -14.48 -0.14 16.25
N GLN A 355 -13.69 -0.16 17.32
CA GLN A 355 -12.69 0.87 17.63
C GLN A 355 -11.32 0.39 17.14
N GLY A 356 -10.80 1.01 16.07
CA GLY A 356 -9.44 0.80 15.57
C GLY A 356 -9.21 -0.56 14.92
N GLN A 357 -10.29 -1.27 14.53
CA GLN A 357 -10.24 -2.56 13.86
C GLN A 357 -11.43 -2.75 12.92
N ALA A 358 -11.18 -3.25 11.72
CA ALA A 358 -12.18 -3.61 10.71
C ALA A 358 -12.87 -4.97 10.96
N HIS A 359 -12.35 -5.76 11.90
CA HIS A 359 -12.84 -7.06 12.34
C HIS A 359 -12.65 -7.20 13.85
N HIS A 360 -13.44 -8.06 14.51
CA HIS A 360 -13.52 -8.15 15.97
C HIS A 360 -12.35 -8.88 16.65
N ASP A 361 -11.40 -9.42 15.89
CA ASP A 361 -10.32 -10.28 16.39
C ASP A 361 -8.97 -9.59 16.25
N GLU A 362 -8.06 -9.75 17.21
CA GLU A 362 -6.79 -9.01 17.25
C GLU A 362 -5.85 -9.47 16.12
N PRO A 363 -5.54 -8.61 15.12
CA PRO A 363 -4.72 -9.01 13.97
C PRO A 363 -3.29 -9.41 14.32
N LEU A 364 -2.70 -8.88 15.39
CA LEU A 364 -1.33 -9.27 15.79
C LEU A 364 -1.24 -10.73 16.25
N ARG A 365 -2.37 -11.41 16.47
CA ARG A 365 -2.40 -12.84 16.76
C ARG A 365 -2.57 -13.71 15.50
N HIS A 366 -2.79 -13.10 14.34
CA HIS A 366 -3.09 -13.82 13.10
C HIS A 366 -1.82 -14.32 12.40
N ALA A 367 -1.94 -15.52 11.83
CA ALA A 367 -0.88 -16.30 11.25
C ALA A 367 -0.19 -15.57 10.09
N GLU A 368 -0.97 -15.00 9.18
CA GLU A 368 -0.46 -14.27 8.02
C GLU A 368 0.36 -13.04 8.43
N VAL A 369 -0.05 -12.36 9.51
CA VAL A 369 0.64 -11.17 10.03
C VAL A 369 1.98 -11.59 10.62
N LYS A 370 2.01 -12.67 11.40
CA LYS A 370 3.24 -13.23 11.99
C LYS A 370 4.24 -13.64 10.92
N ALA A 371 3.79 -14.39 9.92
CA ALA A 371 4.65 -14.84 8.83
C ALA A 371 5.29 -13.66 8.09
N VAL A 372 4.48 -12.71 7.63
CA VAL A 372 5.00 -11.55 6.89
C VAL A 372 5.88 -10.65 7.75
N ASN A 373 5.57 -10.49 9.04
CA ASN A 373 6.40 -9.71 9.97
C ASN A 373 7.83 -10.27 10.07
N GLU A 374 7.98 -11.60 10.15
CA GLU A 374 9.29 -12.25 10.16
C GLU A 374 10.06 -12.04 8.85
N LEU A 375 9.38 -12.12 7.69
CA LEU A 375 10.01 -11.85 6.40
C LEU A 375 10.52 -10.42 6.30
N LEU A 376 9.72 -9.45 6.74
CA LEU A 376 10.12 -8.04 6.71
C LEU A 376 11.33 -7.76 7.59
N TRP A 377 11.37 -8.31 8.80
CA TRP A 377 12.56 -8.21 9.64
C TRP A 377 13.77 -8.92 9.03
N ALA A 378 13.59 -10.07 8.40
CA ALA A 378 14.67 -10.75 7.69
C ALA A 378 15.20 -9.92 6.52
N ARG A 379 14.29 -9.31 5.75
CA ARG A 379 14.61 -8.43 4.62
C ARG A 379 15.34 -7.17 5.08
N GLN A 380 14.90 -6.54 6.17
CA GLN A 380 15.55 -5.38 6.77
C GLN A 380 16.97 -5.73 7.23
N ARG A 381 17.17 -6.88 7.89
CA ARG A 381 18.52 -7.32 8.32
C ARG A 381 19.48 -7.50 7.14
N GLU A 382 19.02 -8.13 6.07
CA GLU A 382 19.83 -8.30 4.86
C GLU A 382 20.15 -6.97 4.19
N PHE A 383 19.15 -6.10 4.07
CA PHE A 383 19.32 -4.76 3.53
C PHE A 383 20.33 -3.94 4.35
N ASP A 384 20.20 -3.96 5.68
CA ASP A 384 21.12 -3.29 6.61
C ASP A 384 22.55 -3.82 6.47
N ALA A 385 22.71 -5.13 6.33
CA ALA A 385 24.02 -5.77 6.17
C ALA A 385 24.67 -5.37 4.84
N GLN A 386 23.91 -5.40 3.74
CA GLN A 386 24.37 -4.96 2.42
C GLN A 386 24.75 -3.48 2.41
N TRP A 387 23.89 -2.63 2.98
CA TRP A 387 24.14 -1.20 3.12
C TRP A 387 25.45 -0.93 3.86
N LYS A 388 25.67 -1.57 5.01
CA LYS A 388 26.89 -1.42 5.80
C LYS A 388 28.13 -1.97 5.09
N ALA A 389 27.98 -3.00 4.26
CA ALA A 389 29.08 -3.52 3.45
C ALA A 389 29.52 -2.51 2.37
N GLU A 390 28.56 -1.79 1.78
CA GLU A 390 28.79 -0.82 0.71
C GLU A 390 29.20 0.58 1.22
N HIS A 391 28.61 1.01 2.35
CA HIS A 391 28.73 2.38 2.88
C HIS A 391 29.54 2.46 4.18
N GLY A 392 30.03 1.32 4.67
CA GLY A 392 30.83 1.20 5.89
C GLY A 392 30.00 0.88 7.15
N PRO A 393 30.63 0.26 8.17
CA PRO A 393 29.92 -0.32 9.33
C PRO A 393 29.25 0.71 10.24
N GLY A 394 29.67 1.98 10.19
CA GLY A 394 29.06 3.08 10.96
C GLY A 394 27.96 3.82 10.22
N SER A 395 27.62 3.42 8.99
CA SER A 395 26.52 4.03 8.24
C SER A 395 25.17 3.61 8.81
N VAL A 396 24.18 4.51 8.71
CA VAL A 396 22.79 4.24 9.07
C VAL A 396 22.03 3.88 7.80
N PRO A 397 21.55 2.63 7.66
CA PRO A 397 20.73 2.24 6.52
C PRO A 397 19.43 3.04 6.50
N PRO A 398 18.90 3.40 5.31
CA PRO A 398 17.54 3.93 5.21
C PRO A 398 16.51 2.85 5.60
N ALA A 399 15.27 3.27 5.83
CA ALA A 399 14.17 2.33 6.03
C ALA A 399 13.92 1.50 4.77
N LEU A 400 13.51 0.24 4.94
CA LEU A 400 13.08 -0.60 3.83
C LEU A 400 11.87 0.04 3.12
N GLY A 401 11.93 0.14 1.79
CA GLY A 401 10.86 0.72 1.00
C GLY A 401 9.62 -0.19 0.90
N ARG A 402 8.47 0.41 0.57
CA ARG A 402 7.18 -0.30 0.46
C ARG A 402 7.13 -1.34 -0.65
N GLU A 403 8.02 -1.25 -1.63
CA GLU A 403 8.18 -2.25 -2.69
C GLU A 403 8.45 -3.66 -2.13
N ALA A 404 9.09 -3.76 -0.97
CA ALA A 404 9.34 -5.05 -0.32
C ALA A 404 8.04 -5.83 -0.01
N LEU A 405 6.93 -5.14 0.26
CA LEU A 405 5.63 -5.79 0.48
C LEU A 405 5.13 -6.47 -0.80
N GLN A 406 5.34 -5.86 -1.96
CA GLN A 406 4.92 -6.38 -3.27
C GLN A 406 5.77 -7.57 -3.73
N GLU A 407 6.99 -7.70 -3.20
CA GLU A 407 7.90 -8.82 -3.43
C GLU A 407 7.59 -10.03 -2.53
N MET A 408 6.61 -9.92 -1.61
CA MET A 408 6.23 -11.01 -0.70
C MET A 408 4.90 -11.65 -1.10
N ARG A 409 4.65 -12.88 -0.68
CA ARG A 409 3.40 -13.63 -0.87
C ARG A 409 3.00 -14.31 0.41
N PHE A 410 1.70 -14.49 0.65
CA PHE A 410 1.23 -15.32 1.75
C PHE A 410 0.00 -16.14 1.36
N ASP A 411 -0.14 -17.31 2.00
CA ASP A 411 -1.20 -18.27 1.76
C ASP A 411 -1.74 -18.83 3.10
N PRO A 412 -2.79 -18.20 3.65
CA PRO A 412 -3.45 -18.65 4.88
C PRO A 412 -4.42 -19.81 4.63
N ARG A 413 -4.41 -20.78 5.55
CA ARG A 413 -5.17 -22.04 5.47
C ARG A 413 -5.87 -22.37 6.79
N TRP A 414 -7.02 -23.03 6.72
CA TRP A 414 -7.72 -23.49 7.91
C TRP A 414 -6.99 -24.68 8.57
N THR A 415 -6.80 -24.62 9.90
CA THR A 415 -6.23 -25.69 10.73
C THR A 415 -7.31 -26.52 11.43
N GLN A 416 -8.57 -26.28 11.11
CA GLN A 416 -9.72 -27.06 11.59
C GLN A 416 -10.83 -27.03 10.55
N ASP A 417 -11.74 -28.01 10.62
CA ASP A 417 -12.94 -27.99 9.81
C ASP A 417 -13.83 -26.80 10.19
N MET A 418 -14.12 -25.96 9.20
CA MET A 418 -15.06 -24.86 9.34
C MET A 418 -16.47 -25.39 9.14
N MET A 419 -17.33 -25.11 10.13
CA MET A 419 -18.66 -25.69 10.22
C MET A 419 -19.73 -24.59 10.12
N GLN A 420 -20.72 -24.80 9.26
CA GLN A 420 -21.95 -24.00 9.24
C GLN A 420 -23.15 -24.91 9.41
N LYS A 421 -23.98 -24.67 10.44
CA LYS A 421 -25.17 -25.48 10.75
C LYS A 421 -24.88 -27.01 10.76
N LYS A 422 -23.74 -27.40 11.35
CA LYS A 422 -23.23 -28.78 11.43
C LYS A 422 -22.78 -29.42 10.09
N VAL A 423 -22.61 -28.62 9.04
CA VAL A 423 -22.04 -29.05 7.76
C VAL A 423 -20.65 -28.47 7.62
N VAL A 424 -19.67 -29.30 7.20
CA VAL A 424 -18.32 -28.83 6.87
C VAL A 424 -18.41 -27.96 5.62
N THR A 425 -18.09 -26.68 5.75
CA THR A 425 -18.05 -25.71 4.65
C THR A 425 -16.64 -25.53 4.09
N ALA A 426 -15.61 -25.79 4.90
CA ALA A 426 -14.22 -25.84 4.45
C ALA A 426 -13.45 -26.83 5.36
N PRO A 427 -12.93 -27.94 4.82
CA PRO A 427 -12.09 -28.84 5.60
C PRO A 427 -10.71 -28.23 5.90
N VAL A 428 -9.98 -28.83 6.85
CA VAL A 428 -8.55 -28.54 7.10
C VAL A 428 -7.76 -28.42 5.80
N GLY A 429 -6.85 -27.44 5.71
CA GLY A 429 -6.00 -27.20 4.54
C GLY A 429 -6.70 -26.47 3.39
N SER A 430 -7.99 -26.16 3.52
CA SER A 430 -8.68 -25.29 2.57
C SER A 430 -8.27 -23.83 2.72
N ASP A 431 -8.50 -23.06 1.66
CA ASP A 431 -8.25 -21.62 1.62
C ASP A 431 -8.94 -20.90 2.79
N ALA A 432 -8.17 -20.10 3.55
CA ALA A 432 -8.67 -19.22 4.58
C ALA A 432 -8.38 -17.76 4.18
N PRO A 433 -9.30 -17.07 3.50
CA PRO A 433 -9.04 -15.69 3.07
C PRO A 433 -8.72 -14.76 4.23
N ALA A 434 -7.80 -13.81 4.01
CA ALA A 434 -7.40 -12.84 5.02
C ALA A 434 -8.62 -12.04 5.51
N CYS A 435 -8.80 -11.93 6.83
CA CYS A 435 -9.90 -11.16 7.41
C CYS A 435 -9.74 -9.65 7.15
N ALA A 436 -10.76 -8.83 7.44
CA ALA A 436 -10.71 -7.39 7.20
C ALA A 436 -9.56 -6.67 7.94
N ASN A 437 -9.14 -7.16 9.11
CA ASN A 437 -7.97 -6.61 9.80
C ASN A 437 -6.68 -6.94 9.04
N CYS A 438 -6.45 -8.22 8.70
CA CYS A 438 -5.28 -8.65 7.92
C CYS A 438 -5.28 -8.09 6.51
N ASN A 439 -6.46 -7.81 5.94
CA ASN A 439 -6.59 -7.13 4.67
C ASN A 439 -5.91 -5.75 4.70
N THR A 440 -6.16 -5.02 5.78
CA THR A 440 -5.60 -3.68 5.98
C THR A 440 -4.14 -3.76 6.43
N LEU A 441 -3.82 -4.64 7.37
CA LEU A 441 -2.47 -4.74 7.94
C LEU A 441 -1.43 -5.24 6.93
N LEU A 442 -1.82 -6.19 6.09
CA LEU A 442 -0.97 -6.74 5.02
C LEU A 442 -1.31 -6.11 3.67
N ARG A 443 -1.76 -4.86 3.65
CA ARG A 443 -1.94 -4.12 2.41
C ARG A 443 -0.63 -4.17 1.62
N ASP A 444 -0.75 -4.31 0.31
CA ASP A 444 0.35 -4.37 -0.66
C ASP A 444 1.13 -5.69 -0.72
N VAL A 445 0.84 -6.67 0.15
CA VAL A 445 1.37 -8.05 0.03
C VAL A 445 0.37 -8.92 -0.72
N PRO A 446 0.62 -9.51 -1.89
CA PRO A 446 -0.40 -10.35 -2.53
C PRO A 446 -0.76 -11.64 -1.74
N SER A 447 -2.06 -11.96 -1.67
CA SER A 447 -2.61 -13.15 -0.97
C SER A 447 -2.99 -14.24 -1.98
N TYR A 448 -2.60 -15.48 -1.73
CA TYR A 448 -2.98 -16.63 -2.57
C TYR A 448 -4.30 -17.31 -2.20
N THR A 449 -4.99 -16.84 -1.14
CA THR A 449 -6.34 -17.32 -0.78
C THR A 449 -7.41 -16.22 -0.81
N GLY A 450 -7.03 -15.01 -1.24
CA GLY A 450 -7.93 -13.87 -1.34
C GLY A 450 -8.08 -13.12 -0.01
N ARG A 451 -8.97 -12.12 0.02
CA ARG A 451 -9.10 -11.18 1.13
C ARG A 451 -10.55 -10.74 1.32
N ILE A 452 -10.93 -10.50 2.56
CA ILE A 452 -12.21 -9.96 2.97
C ILE A 452 -12.01 -8.50 3.36
N GLN A 453 -12.81 -7.58 2.81
CA GLN A 453 -12.64 -6.14 3.04
C GLN A 453 -13.43 -5.61 4.26
N TYR A 454 -14.53 -6.27 4.62
CA TYR A 454 -15.43 -5.84 5.69
C TYR A 454 -15.69 -6.97 6.68
N SER A 455 -16.07 -6.62 7.90
CA SER A 455 -16.55 -7.59 8.89
C SER A 455 -17.67 -8.49 8.32
N PRO A 456 -17.72 -9.80 8.65
CA PRO A 456 -18.79 -10.70 8.21
C PRO A 456 -20.23 -10.24 8.57
N PHE A 457 -20.36 -9.33 9.54
CA PHE A 457 -21.63 -8.76 9.98
C PHE A 457 -22.04 -7.49 9.21
N ASP A 458 -21.13 -6.95 8.40
CA ASP A 458 -21.36 -5.80 7.54
C ASP A 458 -21.97 -6.24 6.21
N HIS A 459 -23.03 -5.57 5.77
CA HIS A 459 -23.68 -5.92 4.51
C HIS A 459 -22.76 -5.77 3.28
N ARG A 460 -21.78 -4.86 3.33
CA ARG A 460 -20.78 -4.63 2.27
C ARG A 460 -19.86 -5.82 2.07
N SER A 461 -19.73 -6.71 3.06
CA SER A 461 -18.94 -7.94 2.93
C SER A 461 -19.42 -8.85 1.79
N LYS A 462 -20.70 -8.73 1.41
CA LYS A 462 -21.27 -9.47 0.27
C LYS A 462 -20.82 -8.81 -1.03
N GLY A 463 -19.95 -9.50 -1.77
CA GLY A 463 -19.47 -9.05 -3.08
C GLY A 463 -18.21 -8.18 -3.03
N SER A 464 -17.69 -7.86 -1.85
CA SER A 464 -16.41 -7.16 -1.67
C SER A 464 -15.21 -8.10 -1.54
N PHE A 465 -15.33 -9.36 -1.94
CA PHE A 465 -14.25 -10.32 -1.83
C PHE A 465 -13.16 -9.98 -2.85
N ILE A 466 -11.92 -9.84 -2.38
CA ILE A 466 -10.77 -9.68 -3.27
C ILE A 466 -10.29 -11.08 -3.61
N PRO A 467 -10.26 -11.47 -4.90
CA PRO A 467 -9.85 -12.81 -5.30
C PRO A 467 -8.37 -13.07 -4.99
N PRO A 468 -7.96 -14.34 -4.90
CA PRO A 468 -6.55 -14.73 -4.84
C PRO A 468 -5.71 -14.07 -5.94
N ALA A 469 -4.51 -13.64 -5.60
CA ALA A 469 -3.51 -13.22 -6.56
C ALA A 469 -3.17 -14.36 -7.52
N THR A 470 -2.92 -14.02 -8.79
CA THR A 470 -2.58 -14.98 -9.84
C THR A 470 -1.10 -15.30 -9.88
N GLU A 471 -0.25 -14.33 -9.50
CA GLU A 471 1.22 -14.43 -9.45
C GLU A 471 1.77 -13.92 -8.12
#